data_AF-A0A563CU21-F1
#
_entry.id   AF-A0A563CU21-F1
#
_cell.length_a   1.000
_cell.length_b   1.000
_cell.length_c   1.000
_cell.angle_alpha   90.00
_cell.angle_beta   90.00
_cell.angle_gamma   90.00
#
_symmetry.space_group_name_H-M   'P 1'
#
loop_
_entity.id
_entity.type
_entity.pdbx_description
1 polymer ?
#
loop_
_entity_poly.entity_id
_entity_poly.type
_entity_poly.pdbx_seq_one_letter_code
_entity_poly.pdbx_strand_id
1 'polypeptide(L)'
;MERKMLPENSNPKPEEARLLSRQERIAQLKLRESRLREQAAAADKLYENLGEESGCDFRVGRFVDADGTVWQIYNNYKNKGNPYGWLVLCCDPNAENDSNTPEARVQEITENGCTEEQYMPFVMPEGVKAIDTLHFARRRSINVFWKDGGELVVADSLGRELLPLDEITAKEDDTDKSSEETTAGNNGDNTNRRFKEIVESSLADVEEGLGAAAVSDVVHVAA
;
A
#
# COMPACT_ATOMS: atom_id res chain seq x y z
N MET A 1 24.29 -5.47 59.46
CA MET A 1 23.41 -5.95 58.37
C MET A 1 23.67 -5.07 57.16
N GLU A 2 24.54 -5.53 56.27
CA GLU A 2 24.88 -4.82 55.04
C GLU A 2 23.79 -5.10 53.98
N ARG A 3 23.15 -4.04 53.47
CA ARG A 3 22.21 -4.13 52.35
C ARG A 3 23.00 -4.09 51.05
N LYS A 4 23.11 -5.23 50.36
CA LYS A 4 23.57 -5.27 48.96
C LYS A 4 22.46 -4.71 48.06
N MET A 5 22.67 -3.53 47.48
CA MET A 5 21.90 -3.09 46.32
C MET A 5 22.59 -3.58 45.06
N LEU A 6 21.90 -4.39 44.27
CA LEU A 6 22.27 -4.69 42.89
C LEU A 6 21.52 -3.68 41.99
N PRO A 7 22.15 -3.08 40.98
CA PRO A 7 21.41 -2.39 39.94
C PRO A 7 20.84 -3.43 38.97
N GLU A 8 19.53 -3.65 39.03
CA GLU A 8 18.77 -4.21 37.91
C GLU A 8 18.71 -3.14 36.81
N ASN A 9 19.67 -3.17 35.89
CA ASN A 9 19.50 -2.57 34.58
C ASN A 9 19.72 -3.64 33.52
N SER A 10 18.78 -4.58 33.48
CA SER A 10 18.51 -5.38 32.28
C SER A 10 17.26 -4.79 31.64
N ASN A 11 17.38 -3.62 31.03
CA ASN A 11 16.47 -3.31 29.93
C ASN A 11 16.73 -4.38 28.85
N PRO A 12 15.74 -5.20 28.45
CA PRO A 12 15.86 -5.92 27.21
C PRO A 12 16.04 -4.87 26.13
N LYS A 13 17.12 -4.97 25.35
CA LYS A 13 17.19 -4.23 24.08
C LYS A 13 15.89 -4.51 23.33
N PRO A 14 15.21 -3.52 22.75
CA PRO A 14 14.14 -3.83 21.83
C PRO A 14 14.77 -4.73 20.78
N GLU A 15 14.27 -5.97 20.66
CA GLU A 15 14.50 -6.75 19.45
C GLU A 15 14.11 -5.80 18.32
N GLU A 16 15.10 -5.31 17.59
CA GLU A 16 14.87 -4.68 16.30
C GLU A 16 14.04 -5.69 15.53
N ALA A 17 12.74 -5.42 15.42
CA ALA A 17 11.80 -6.29 14.73
C ALA A 17 12.33 -6.40 13.30
N ARG A 18 13.05 -7.49 13.03
CA ARG A 18 13.66 -7.73 11.74
C ARG A 18 12.57 -7.56 10.70
N LEU A 19 12.77 -6.63 9.77
CA LEU A 19 11.84 -6.46 8.65
C LEU A 19 11.77 -7.81 7.92
N LEU A 20 10.59 -8.41 7.93
CA LEU A 20 10.35 -9.66 7.24
C LEU A 20 10.61 -9.44 5.75
N SER A 21 11.33 -10.37 5.13
CA SER A 21 11.44 -10.42 3.68
C SER A 21 10.06 -10.58 3.06
N ARG A 22 9.93 -10.17 1.80
CA ARG A 22 8.69 -10.32 1.03
C ARG A 22 8.15 -11.76 1.03
N GLN A 23 9.04 -12.74 0.89
CA GLN A 23 8.68 -14.17 0.91
C GLN A 23 8.22 -14.63 2.30
N GLU A 24 8.86 -14.18 3.38
CA GLU A 24 8.40 -14.45 4.74
C GLU A 24 7.01 -13.84 5.00
N ARG A 25 6.75 -12.63 4.49
CA ARG A 25 5.41 -12.02 4.55
C ARG A 25 4.37 -12.84 3.79
N ILE A 26 4.65 -13.25 2.55
CA ILE A 26 3.74 -14.09 1.75
C ILE A 26 3.46 -15.41 2.47
N ALA A 27 4.49 -16.08 2.99
CA ALA A 27 4.34 -17.33 3.73
C ALA A 27 3.43 -17.18 4.96
N GLN A 28 3.56 -16.07 5.71
CA GLN A 28 2.66 -15.78 6.83
C GLN A 28 1.22 -15.50 6.35
N LEU A 29 1.04 -14.78 5.24
CA LEU A 29 -0.28 -14.50 4.68
C LEU A 29 -0.98 -15.76 4.15
N LYS A 30 -0.22 -16.71 3.59
CA LYS A 30 -0.75 -18.02 3.14
C LYS A 30 -1.37 -18.83 4.29
N LEU A 31 -0.86 -18.71 5.52
CA LEU A 31 -1.47 -19.38 6.69
C LEU A 31 -2.90 -18.90 6.97
N ARG A 32 -3.27 -17.70 6.51
CA ARG A 32 -4.60 -17.11 6.65
C ARG A 32 -5.31 -16.93 5.31
N GLU A 33 -4.92 -17.66 4.28
CA GLU A 33 -5.44 -17.52 2.92
C GLU A 33 -6.97 -17.62 2.84
N SER A 34 -7.57 -18.59 3.55
CA SER A 34 -9.03 -18.75 3.61
C SER A 34 -9.72 -17.47 4.08
N ARG A 35 -9.19 -16.84 5.12
CA ARG A 35 -9.73 -15.60 5.67
C ARG A 35 -9.56 -14.42 4.71
N LEU A 36 -8.41 -14.32 4.04
CA LEU A 36 -8.18 -13.30 3.02
C LEU A 36 -9.15 -13.44 1.84
N ARG A 37 -9.49 -14.68 1.44
CA ARG A 37 -10.51 -14.95 0.42
C ARG A 37 -11.91 -14.51 0.86
N GLU A 38 -12.29 -14.76 2.11
CA GLU A 38 -13.57 -14.28 2.65
C GLU A 38 -13.64 -12.75 2.69
N GLN A 39 -12.56 -12.08 3.12
CA GLN A 39 -12.45 -10.62 3.09
C GLN A 39 -12.57 -10.06 1.66
N ALA A 40 -11.92 -10.71 0.69
CA ALA A 40 -12.01 -10.33 -0.71
C ALA A 40 -13.43 -10.52 -1.27
N ALA A 41 -14.11 -11.61 -0.92
CA ALA A 41 -15.49 -11.85 -1.32
C ALA A 41 -16.47 -10.85 -0.70
N ALA A 42 -16.25 -10.43 0.56
CA ALA A 42 -17.03 -9.38 1.20
C ALA A 42 -16.88 -8.04 0.46
N ALA A 43 -15.67 -7.70 0.03
CA ALA A 43 -15.42 -6.49 -0.76
C ALA A 43 -16.00 -6.58 -2.19
N ASP A 44 -15.94 -7.74 -2.84
CA ASP A 44 -16.60 -7.97 -4.14
C ASP A 44 -18.13 -7.78 -4.01
N LYS A 45 -18.74 -8.36 -2.97
CA LYS A 45 -20.18 -8.19 -2.70
C LYS A 45 -20.55 -6.73 -2.44
N LEU A 46 -19.72 -5.98 -1.71
CA LEU A 46 -19.95 -4.55 -1.50
C LEU A 46 -19.87 -3.78 -2.83
N TYR A 47 -18.88 -4.07 -3.67
CA TYR A 47 -18.74 -3.46 -4.99
C TYR A 47 -19.99 -3.72 -5.86
N GLU A 48 -20.46 -4.96 -5.91
CA GLU A 48 -21.69 -5.31 -6.65
C GLU A 48 -22.92 -4.53 -6.15
N ASN A 49 -23.03 -4.34 -4.83
CA ASN A 49 -24.13 -3.57 -4.24
C ASN A 49 -24.08 -2.07 -4.56
N LEU A 50 -22.88 -1.51 -4.80
CA LEU A 50 -22.74 -0.11 -5.24
C LEU A 50 -23.21 0.07 -6.69
N GLY A 51 -23.14 -0.97 -7.51
CA GLY A 51 -23.62 -0.94 -8.90
C GLY A 51 -23.04 0.21 -9.73
N GLU A 52 -23.87 0.82 -10.58
CA GLU A 52 -23.49 1.95 -11.45
C GLU A 52 -23.13 3.22 -10.66
N GLU A 53 -23.63 3.37 -9.42
CA GLU A 53 -23.34 4.53 -8.57
C GLU A 53 -21.87 4.62 -8.16
N SER A 54 -21.13 3.50 -8.23
CA SER A 54 -19.69 3.46 -7.99
C SER A 54 -18.91 4.38 -8.92
N GLY A 55 -19.41 4.61 -10.15
CA GLY A 55 -18.76 5.44 -11.17
C GLY A 55 -17.36 4.97 -11.61
N CYS A 56 -16.88 3.84 -11.10
CA CYS A 56 -15.55 3.26 -11.33
C CYS A 56 -15.71 1.90 -11.98
N ASP A 57 -15.15 1.72 -13.18
CA ASP A 57 -15.30 0.52 -14.00
C ASP A 57 -13.97 -0.25 -14.18
N PHE A 58 -12.85 0.33 -13.76
CA PHE A 58 -11.54 -0.26 -13.88
C PHE A 58 -11.00 -0.71 -12.52
N ARG A 59 -10.86 -2.04 -12.33
CA ARG A 59 -10.20 -2.60 -11.16
C ARG A 59 -8.68 -2.48 -11.33
N VAL A 60 -8.06 -1.70 -10.46
CA VAL A 60 -6.59 -1.56 -10.38
C VAL A 60 -5.99 -2.83 -9.79
N GLY A 61 -6.59 -3.39 -8.73
CA GLY A 61 -6.16 -4.68 -8.18
C GLY A 61 -6.69 -4.97 -6.78
N ARG A 62 -6.29 -6.13 -6.26
CA ARG A 62 -6.53 -6.56 -4.88
C ARG A 62 -5.20 -6.73 -4.15
N PHE A 63 -5.08 -6.11 -2.98
CA PHE A 63 -3.83 -6.07 -2.23
C PHE A 63 -4.05 -6.38 -0.76
N VAL A 64 -3.01 -6.83 -0.08
CA VAL A 64 -3.02 -7.21 1.34
C VAL A 64 -1.95 -6.43 2.07
N ASP A 65 -2.37 -5.64 3.05
CA ASP A 65 -1.45 -4.93 3.95
C ASP A 65 -0.81 -5.90 4.96
N ALA A 66 0.28 -5.49 5.61
CA ALA A 66 0.99 -6.26 6.61
C ALA A 66 0.09 -6.73 7.76
N ASP A 67 -0.91 -5.93 8.15
CA ASP A 67 -1.88 -6.32 9.20
C ASP A 67 -2.90 -7.37 8.71
N GLY A 68 -3.01 -7.59 7.40
CA GLY A 68 -3.97 -8.51 6.77
C GLY A 68 -5.25 -7.86 6.29
N THR A 69 -5.31 -6.53 6.29
CA THR A 69 -6.38 -5.80 5.65
C THR A 69 -6.34 -6.07 4.16
N VAL A 70 -7.47 -6.52 3.60
CA VAL A 70 -7.64 -6.67 2.16
C VAL A 70 -8.14 -5.36 1.59
N TRP A 71 -7.44 -4.85 0.59
CA TRP A 71 -7.75 -3.65 -0.16
C TRP A 71 -8.17 -4.03 -1.58
N GLN A 72 -9.28 -3.48 -2.05
CA GLN A 72 -9.65 -3.50 -3.47
C GLN A 72 -9.67 -2.07 -3.99
N ILE A 73 -8.90 -1.81 -5.04
CA ILE A 73 -8.71 -0.48 -5.59
C ILE A 73 -9.30 -0.45 -6.99
N TYR A 74 -10.14 0.53 -7.22
CA TYR A 74 -10.80 0.81 -8.49
C TYR A 74 -10.53 2.26 -8.88
N ASN A 75 -10.51 2.50 -10.17
CA ASN A 75 -10.37 3.80 -10.78
C ASN A 75 -11.36 3.91 -11.94
N ASN A 76 -11.62 5.12 -12.40
CA ASN A 76 -12.52 5.42 -13.49
C ASN A 76 -11.80 6.01 -14.72
N TYR A 77 -10.52 5.70 -14.98
CA TYR A 77 -9.73 6.26 -16.10
C TYR A 77 -10.43 6.16 -17.48
N LYS A 78 -11.38 5.23 -17.66
CA LYS A 78 -12.20 5.13 -18.87
C LYS A 78 -13.32 6.18 -18.94
N ASN A 79 -13.74 6.71 -17.81
CA ASN A 79 -14.75 7.75 -17.66
C ASN A 79 -14.12 9.16 -17.68
N LYS A 80 -14.07 9.75 -18.88
CA LYS A 80 -13.47 11.07 -19.15
C LYS A 80 -14.13 12.24 -18.41
N GLY A 81 -15.29 12.05 -17.77
CA GLY A 81 -16.01 13.10 -17.04
C GLY A 81 -15.42 13.42 -15.67
N ASN A 82 -14.65 12.50 -15.06
CA ASN A 82 -14.03 12.70 -13.76
C ASN A 82 -12.69 11.93 -13.70
N PRO A 83 -11.58 12.48 -14.21
CA PRO A 83 -10.31 11.76 -14.39
C PRO A 83 -9.60 11.33 -13.08
N TYR A 84 -10.24 11.52 -11.93
CA TYR A 84 -9.71 11.21 -10.59
C TYR A 84 -10.74 10.49 -9.72
N GLY A 85 -11.67 9.74 -10.32
CA GLY A 85 -12.63 8.94 -9.57
C GLY A 85 -11.96 7.65 -9.09
N TRP A 86 -11.65 7.63 -7.81
CA TRP A 86 -11.12 6.46 -7.12
C TRP A 86 -12.20 5.87 -6.24
N LEU A 87 -12.27 4.55 -6.23
CA LEU A 87 -13.04 3.79 -5.26
C LEU A 87 -12.10 2.80 -4.58
N VAL A 88 -12.02 2.92 -3.26
CA VAL A 88 -11.20 2.03 -2.44
C VAL A 88 -12.11 1.33 -1.45
N LEU A 89 -12.12 0.00 -1.51
CA LEU A 89 -12.81 -0.85 -0.56
C LEU A 89 -11.77 -1.51 0.33
N CYS A 90 -12.02 -1.53 1.64
CA CYS A 90 -11.20 -2.30 2.57
C CYS A 90 -12.04 -3.31 3.34
N CYS A 91 -11.43 -4.41 3.74
CA CYS A 91 -11.97 -5.30 4.75
C CYS A 91 -10.86 -5.62 5.76
N ASP A 92 -10.98 -5.11 6.98
CA ASP A 92 -10.02 -5.40 8.04
C ASP A 92 -10.07 -6.88 8.43
N PRO A 93 -8.97 -7.47 8.90
CA PRO A 93 -8.96 -8.86 9.34
C PRO A 93 -9.96 -9.13 10.47
N ASN A 94 -10.25 -8.12 11.28
CA ASN A 94 -11.14 -8.18 12.44
C ASN A 94 -12.49 -7.47 12.22
N ALA A 95 -12.75 -6.92 11.03
CA ALA A 95 -14.05 -6.33 10.73
C ALA A 95 -15.04 -7.45 10.42
N GLU A 96 -15.96 -7.70 11.33
CA GLU A 96 -17.02 -8.69 11.18
C GLU A 96 -18.38 -8.07 11.52
N ASN A 97 -19.42 -8.54 10.85
CA ASN A 97 -20.80 -8.23 11.20
C ASN A 97 -21.31 -9.13 12.35
N ASP A 98 -22.56 -8.92 12.78
CA ASP A 98 -23.19 -9.71 13.85
C ASP A 98 -23.25 -11.23 13.57
N SER A 99 -23.10 -11.63 12.30
CA SER A 99 -23.02 -13.04 11.88
C SER A 99 -21.58 -13.55 11.77
N ASN A 100 -20.61 -12.86 12.37
CA ASN A 100 -19.20 -13.23 12.39
C ASN A 100 -18.59 -13.37 10.98
N THR A 101 -19.17 -12.67 10.00
CA THR A 101 -18.76 -12.68 8.59
C THR A 101 -17.96 -11.42 8.29
N PRO A 102 -16.88 -11.48 7.50
CA PRO A 102 -16.10 -10.30 7.17
C PRO A 102 -16.95 -9.17 6.58
N GLU A 103 -16.72 -7.95 7.06
CA GLU A 103 -17.44 -6.76 6.62
C GLU A 103 -16.48 -5.81 5.89
N ALA A 104 -16.74 -5.60 4.60
CA ALA A 104 -16.02 -4.62 3.81
C ALA A 104 -16.67 -3.23 3.91
N ARG A 105 -15.89 -2.18 3.70
CA ARG A 105 -16.33 -0.79 3.75
C ARG A 105 -15.72 0.03 2.63
N VAL A 106 -16.47 1.02 2.15
CA VAL A 106 -15.97 2.07 1.28
C VAL A 106 -15.10 3.01 2.10
N GLN A 107 -13.93 3.34 1.57
CA GLN A 107 -13.03 4.29 2.19
C GLN A 107 -13.31 5.69 1.68
N GLU A 108 -13.55 6.61 2.61
CA GLU A 108 -13.65 8.03 2.31
C GLU A 108 -12.27 8.56 1.94
N ILE A 109 -12.11 8.89 0.65
CA ILE A 109 -10.93 9.56 0.12
C ILE A 109 -11.11 11.06 0.37
N THR A 110 -10.26 11.62 1.22
CA THR A 110 -10.33 13.05 1.59
C THR A 110 -9.60 13.92 0.60
N GLU A 111 -8.55 13.39 -0.02
CA GLU A 111 -7.71 14.06 -0.99
C GLU A 111 -7.04 13.02 -1.87
N ASN A 112 -6.84 13.35 -3.14
CA ASN A 112 -5.99 12.58 -4.02
C ASN A 112 -5.10 13.49 -4.86
N GLY A 113 -3.87 13.04 -5.10
CA GLY A 113 -2.89 13.74 -5.92
C GLY A 113 -2.27 12.79 -6.93
N CYS A 114 -1.84 13.34 -8.07
CA CYS A 114 -1.06 12.61 -9.07
C CYS A 114 0.26 13.34 -9.30
N THR A 115 1.37 12.60 -9.23
CA THR A 115 2.70 13.08 -9.59
C THR A 115 3.18 12.31 -10.81
N GLU A 116 3.47 13.01 -11.92
CA GLU A 116 3.91 12.37 -13.16
C GLU A 116 5.40 12.66 -13.44
N GLU A 117 6.10 11.67 -13.99
CA GLU A 117 7.52 11.72 -14.33
C GLU A 117 7.86 12.89 -15.25
N GLN A 118 6.97 13.22 -16.20
CA GLN A 118 7.20 14.34 -17.12
C GLN A 118 7.32 15.70 -16.43
N TYR A 119 6.70 15.87 -15.25
CA TYR A 119 6.72 17.13 -14.50
C TYR A 119 7.72 17.12 -13.35
N MET A 120 8.00 15.93 -12.79
CA MET A 120 8.84 15.76 -11.59
C MET A 120 9.91 14.67 -11.77
N PRO A 121 10.72 14.68 -12.84
CA PRO A 121 11.57 13.53 -13.20
C PRO A 121 12.66 13.23 -12.16
N PHE A 122 13.13 14.23 -11.40
CA PHE A 122 14.24 14.07 -10.45
C PHE A 122 13.83 13.43 -9.12
N VAL A 123 12.55 13.44 -8.78
CA VAL A 123 12.03 12.85 -7.52
C VAL A 123 11.29 11.53 -7.76
N MET A 124 11.18 11.13 -9.03
CA MET A 124 10.43 9.95 -9.41
C MET A 124 11.32 8.71 -9.34
N PRO A 125 10.86 7.62 -8.70
CA PRO A 125 11.61 6.37 -8.69
C PRO A 125 11.87 5.86 -10.11
N GLU A 126 13.02 5.25 -10.32
CA GLU A 126 13.42 4.76 -11.64
C GLU A 126 12.40 3.78 -12.23
N GLY A 127 11.90 4.10 -13.42
CA GLY A 127 10.91 3.29 -14.14
C GLY A 127 9.45 3.52 -13.70
N VAL A 128 9.19 4.44 -12.77
CA VAL A 128 7.84 4.88 -12.40
C VAL A 128 7.46 6.11 -13.23
N LYS A 129 6.31 6.04 -13.90
CA LYS A 129 5.75 7.10 -14.76
C LYS A 129 4.78 8.01 -14.05
N ALA A 130 4.03 7.48 -13.10
CA ALA A 130 3.12 8.27 -12.29
C ALA A 130 2.96 7.66 -10.90
N ILE A 131 2.65 8.49 -9.93
CA ILE A 131 2.29 8.09 -8.57
C ILE A 131 0.97 8.77 -8.24
N ASP A 132 -0.07 7.97 -8.03
CA ASP A 132 -1.31 8.46 -7.43
C ASP A 132 -1.29 8.23 -5.93
N THR A 133 -1.48 9.30 -5.17
CA THR A 133 -1.55 9.27 -3.71
C THR A 133 -3.00 9.46 -3.27
N LEU A 134 -3.52 8.51 -2.50
CA LEU A 134 -4.89 8.54 -1.97
C LEU A 134 -4.85 8.73 -0.46
N HIS A 135 -5.38 9.85 0.03
CA HIS A 135 -5.49 10.16 1.45
C HIS A 135 -6.87 9.78 1.99
N PHE A 136 -6.90 9.24 3.21
CA PHE A 136 -8.13 8.82 3.87
C PHE A 136 -8.29 9.49 5.23
N ALA A 137 -9.53 9.76 5.65
CA ALA A 137 -9.80 10.47 6.90
C ALA A 137 -9.31 9.74 8.16
N ARG A 138 -9.28 8.40 8.13
CA ARG A 138 -9.04 7.56 9.33
C ARG A 138 -8.03 6.45 9.10
N ARG A 139 -7.27 6.51 8.00
CA ARG A 139 -6.26 5.49 7.64
C ARG A 139 -5.04 6.11 6.99
N ARG A 140 -3.95 5.33 6.97
CA ARG A 140 -2.76 5.68 6.20
C ARG A 140 -3.11 5.79 4.74
N SER A 141 -2.53 6.80 4.10
CA SER A 141 -2.60 6.97 2.66
C SER A 141 -1.95 5.80 1.95
N ILE A 142 -2.42 5.55 0.72
CA ILE A 142 -1.79 4.59 -0.17
C ILE A 142 -1.30 5.31 -1.43
N ASN A 143 -0.21 4.80 -1.97
CA ASN A 143 0.42 5.27 -3.19
C ASN A 143 0.33 4.16 -4.24
N VAL A 144 -0.17 4.50 -5.43
CA VAL A 144 -0.21 3.63 -6.61
C VAL A 144 0.89 4.07 -7.57
N PHE A 145 1.95 3.29 -7.66
CA PHE A 145 3.10 3.56 -8.53
C PHE A 145 2.87 2.88 -9.88
N TRP A 146 2.64 3.68 -10.92
CA TRP A 146 2.49 3.21 -12.29
C TRP A 146 3.84 3.10 -12.98
N LYS A 147 4.16 1.93 -13.53
CA LYS A 147 5.38 1.71 -14.31
C LYS A 147 5.04 1.54 -15.80
N ASP A 148 6.08 1.60 -16.62
CA ASP A 148 5.96 1.24 -18.04
C ASP A 148 5.45 -0.19 -18.22
N GLY A 149 4.64 -0.40 -19.26
CA GLY A 149 4.10 -1.73 -19.59
C GLY A 149 2.90 -2.17 -18.73
N GLY A 150 2.34 -1.28 -17.91
CA GLY A 150 1.12 -1.56 -17.13
C GLY A 150 1.37 -2.31 -15.82
N GLU A 151 2.63 -2.51 -15.44
CA GLU A 151 2.98 -2.97 -14.10
C GLU A 151 2.71 -1.85 -13.09
N LEU A 152 2.25 -2.21 -11.89
CA LEU A 152 2.07 -1.26 -10.80
C LEU A 152 2.48 -1.85 -9.46
N VAL A 153 2.83 -0.98 -8.53
CA VAL A 153 3.06 -1.33 -7.12
C VAL A 153 2.16 -0.46 -6.26
N VAL A 154 1.57 -1.05 -5.22
CA VAL A 154 0.82 -0.29 -4.23
C VAL A 154 1.58 -0.32 -2.91
N ALA A 155 1.76 0.83 -2.28
CA ALA A 155 2.41 0.93 -0.98
C ALA A 155 1.66 1.86 -0.05
N ASP A 156 1.83 1.71 1.25
CA ASP A 156 1.34 2.68 2.21
C ASP A 156 2.20 3.96 2.22
N SER A 157 1.77 4.95 3.00
CA SER A 157 2.48 6.23 3.16
C SER A 157 3.89 6.11 3.76
N LEU A 158 4.27 4.94 4.30
CA LEU A 158 5.62 4.68 4.79
C LEU A 158 6.48 3.96 3.74
N GLY A 159 5.96 3.79 2.53
CA GLY A 159 6.64 3.06 1.47
C GLY A 159 6.71 1.56 1.76
N ARG A 160 5.72 0.96 2.42
CA ARG A 160 5.63 -0.50 2.57
C ARG A 160 4.67 -1.07 1.55
N GLU A 161 5.14 -2.02 0.73
CA GLU A 161 4.35 -2.68 -0.30
C GLU A 161 3.13 -3.39 0.31
N LEU A 162 1.94 -3.16 -0.25
CA LEU A 162 0.78 -4.00 -0.08
C LEU A 162 0.88 -5.14 -1.10
N LEU A 163 0.86 -6.39 -0.61
CA LEU A 163 1.15 -7.55 -1.45
C LEU A 163 -0.05 -7.91 -2.32
N PRO A 164 0.13 -8.22 -3.62
CA PRO A 164 -0.97 -8.68 -4.47
C PRO A 164 -1.65 -9.93 -3.89
N LEU A 165 -2.99 -9.90 -3.80
CA LEU A 165 -3.75 -11.04 -3.25
C LEU A 165 -3.59 -12.30 -4.10
N ASP A 166 -3.50 -12.16 -5.41
CA ASP A 166 -3.37 -13.28 -6.34
C ASP A 166 -2.05 -14.03 -6.16
N GLU A 167 -0.98 -13.34 -5.77
CA GLU A 167 0.31 -13.97 -5.46
C GLU A 167 0.26 -14.78 -4.15
N ILE A 168 -0.50 -14.31 -3.17
CA ILE A 168 -0.70 -15.02 -1.90
C ILE A 168 -1.56 -16.26 -2.12
N THR A 169 -2.60 -16.16 -2.96
CA THR A 169 -3.59 -17.21 -3.21
C THR A 169 -3.24 -18.15 -4.36
N ALA A 170 -2.10 -17.93 -5.02
CA ALA A 170 -1.56 -18.81 -6.05
C ALA A 170 -1.23 -20.19 -5.45
N LYS A 171 -1.61 -21.25 -6.18
CA LYS A 171 -1.27 -22.63 -5.80
C LYS A 171 0.24 -22.84 -6.00
N GLU A 172 0.86 -23.62 -5.12
CA GLU A 172 2.32 -23.87 -5.16
C GLU A 172 2.80 -24.67 -6.39
N ASP A 173 1.88 -25.24 -7.18
CA ASP A 173 2.18 -26.11 -8.33
C ASP A 173 2.17 -25.42 -9.72
N ASP A 174 2.10 -24.09 -9.81
CA ASP A 174 2.18 -23.35 -11.09
C ASP A 174 3.60 -22.85 -11.43
N THR A 175 4.65 -23.55 -11.00
CA THR A 175 6.03 -23.21 -11.40
C THR A 175 6.45 -23.80 -12.76
N ASP A 176 5.61 -24.63 -13.40
CA ASP A 176 5.97 -25.35 -14.63
C ASP A 176 5.00 -25.17 -15.82
N LYS A 177 4.03 -24.24 -15.77
CA LYS A 177 3.23 -23.90 -16.96
C LYS A 177 3.16 -22.40 -17.22
N SER A 178 3.73 -22.06 -18.37
CA SER A 178 3.74 -20.76 -19.01
C SER A 178 2.43 -20.00 -18.85
N SER A 179 2.60 -18.77 -18.38
CA SER A 179 1.73 -17.61 -18.58
C SER A 179 0.96 -17.61 -19.91
N GLU A 180 -0.34 -17.80 -19.82
CA GLU A 180 -1.42 -17.36 -20.71
C GLU A 180 -2.65 -17.34 -19.77
N GLU A 181 -3.39 -16.28 -19.48
CA GLU A 181 -3.73 -15.02 -20.15
C GLU A 181 -4.63 -14.27 -19.12
N THR A 182 -4.30 -13.12 -18.53
CA THR A 182 -4.46 -11.75 -19.07
C THR A 182 -3.87 -10.72 -18.08
N THR A 183 -3.09 -9.77 -18.61
CA THR A 183 -2.74 -8.44 -18.06
C THR A 183 -2.05 -8.35 -16.69
N ALA A 184 -0.73 -8.57 -16.66
CA ALA A 184 0.30 -7.73 -16.03
C ALA A 184 1.60 -8.54 -16.02
N GLY A 185 2.65 -8.01 -16.63
CA GLY A 185 3.94 -8.69 -16.75
C GLY A 185 4.54 -8.99 -15.39
N ASN A 186 4.53 -10.27 -15.01
CA ASN A 186 5.29 -10.78 -13.87
C ASN A 186 6.72 -11.06 -14.36
N ASN A 187 7.72 -10.44 -13.75
CA ASN A 187 9.07 -10.98 -13.77
C ASN A 187 9.58 -11.12 -12.35
N GLY A 188 10.01 -12.34 -12.05
CA GLY A 188 10.31 -12.82 -10.70
C GLY A 188 11.51 -12.12 -10.06
N ASP A 189 11.42 -12.04 -8.74
CA ASP A 189 12.54 -12.14 -7.80
C ASP A 189 13.61 -11.02 -7.77
N ASN A 190 13.29 -9.79 -8.19
CA ASN A 190 14.16 -8.61 -7.94
C ASN A 190 13.43 -7.37 -7.37
N THR A 191 12.13 -7.44 -7.08
CA THR A 191 11.38 -6.29 -6.54
C THR A 191 11.84 -5.90 -5.13
N ASN A 192 12.23 -6.87 -4.29
CA ASN A 192 12.63 -6.59 -2.90
C ASN A 192 13.99 -5.86 -2.78
N ARG A 193 14.92 -6.08 -3.73
CA ARG A 193 16.19 -5.32 -3.76
C ARG A 193 15.97 -3.91 -4.29
N ARG A 194 15.16 -3.76 -5.35
CA ARG A 194 14.84 -2.46 -5.96
C ARG A 194 13.94 -1.59 -5.08
N PHE A 195 13.00 -2.15 -4.34
CA PHE A 195 12.12 -1.36 -3.46
C PHE A 195 12.88 -0.84 -2.24
N LYS A 196 13.81 -1.63 -1.69
CA LYS A 196 14.75 -1.14 -0.67
C LYS A 196 15.65 -0.03 -1.23
N GLU A 197 16.16 -0.19 -2.46
CA GLU A 197 16.93 0.85 -3.16
C GLU A 197 16.12 2.13 -3.41
N ILE A 198 14.83 2.03 -3.78
CA ILE A 198 13.91 3.18 -3.95
C ILE A 198 13.68 3.91 -2.62
N VAL A 199 13.47 3.18 -1.53
CA VAL A 199 13.24 3.75 -0.19
C VAL A 199 14.53 4.38 0.35
N GLU A 200 15.69 3.74 0.17
CA GLU A 200 16.99 4.24 0.62
C GLU A 200 17.47 5.43 -0.24
N SER A 201 17.24 5.45 -1.56
CA SER A 201 17.57 6.60 -2.41
C SER A 201 16.71 7.82 -2.10
N SER A 202 15.41 7.62 -1.84
CA SER A 202 14.49 8.72 -1.47
C SER A 202 14.79 9.34 -0.10
N LEU A 203 15.45 8.60 0.80
CA LEU A 203 15.84 9.09 2.13
C LEU A 203 17.27 9.66 2.17
N ALA A 204 18.18 9.19 1.30
CA ALA A 204 19.55 9.67 1.24
C ALA A 204 19.66 11.13 0.76
N ASP A 205 18.80 11.56 -0.17
CA ASP A 205 18.79 12.94 -0.69
C ASP A 205 18.15 13.96 0.28
N VAL A 206 17.58 13.50 1.41
CA VAL A 206 17.00 14.38 2.44
C VAL A 206 18.04 14.82 3.47
N GLU A 207 19.14 14.07 3.66
CA GLU A 207 20.18 14.44 4.62
C GLU A 207 21.17 15.49 4.12
N GLU A 208 21.29 15.74 2.80
CA GLU A 208 22.22 16.74 2.26
C GLU A 208 21.57 18.05 1.77
N GLY A 209 20.28 18.28 2.10
CA GLY A 209 19.51 19.43 1.62
C GLY A 209 19.01 20.40 2.69
N LEU A 210 19.06 20.08 3.98
CA LEU A 210 18.62 20.98 5.05
C LEU A 210 19.76 21.90 5.50
N GLY A 211 20.24 22.70 4.56
CA GLY A 211 20.96 23.93 4.85
C GLY A 211 20.02 24.87 5.61
N ALA A 212 20.37 25.14 6.87
CA ALA A 212 19.71 26.09 7.73
C ALA A 212 19.48 27.45 7.03
N ALA A 213 18.25 27.73 6.63
CA ALA A 213 17.82 29.06 6.21
C ALA A 213 16.71 29.56 7.15
N ALA A 214 17.18 30.35 8.11
CA ALA A 214 16.52 31.36 8.92
C ALA A 214 14.97 31.46 8.90
N VAL A 215 14.41 31.26 10.09
CA VAL A 215 13.11 31.76 10.53
C VAL A 215 13.17 33.28 10.65
N SER A 216 12.39 34.00 9.85
CA SER A 216 11.64 35.22 10.23
C SER A 216 10.98 35.82 8.98
N ASP A 217 9.65 35.87 8.94
CA ASP A 217 8.99 37.18 9.00
C ASP A 217 7.48 37.03 9.22
N VAL A 218 7.08 37.57 10.36
CA VAL A 218 5.70 37.79 10.79
C VAL A 218 5.14 38.93 9.96
N VAL A 219 4.09 38.68 9.16
CA VAL A 219 3.28 39.75 8.56
C VAL A 219 1.98 39.88 9.33
N HIS A 220 1.87 40.99 10.06
CA HIS A 220 0.62 41.51 10.62
C HIS A 220 -0.28 42.01 9.48
N VAL A 221 -1.54 41.59 9.46
CA VAL A 221 -2.58 42.20 8.62
C VAL A 221 -3.46 43.06 9.51
N ALA A 222 -3.45 44.37 9.27
CA ALA A 222 -4.45 45.31 9.73
C ALA A 222 -4.81 46.25 8.57
N ALA A 223 -6.07 46.18 8.15
CA ALA A 223 -6.90 47.29 7.68
C ALA A 223 -8.36 46.82 7.67
#